data_AF-A0A095ZQS0-F1
#
_entry.id   AF-A0A095ZQS0-F1
#
_cell.length_a   1.000
_cell.length_b   1.000
_cell.length_c   1.000
_cell.angle_alpha   90.00
_cell.angle_beta   90.00
_cell.angle_gamma   90.00
#
_symmetry.space_group_name_H-M   'P 1'
#
loop_
_entity.id
_entity.type
_entity.pdbx_description
1 polymer ?
#
loop_
_entity_poly.entity_id
_entity_poly.type
_entity_poly.pdbx_seq_one_letter_code
_entity_poly.pdbx_strand_id
1 'polypeptide(L)'
;MNWFIWTLLWLVLSLGLIAMLAWGALHLWRKVRASLVDVSQASEKIADALQTDAEPVASLSAEGRHGTPVGWDATFADPAVVRAARANQRDQRVEARRKRRIDMLWATGRPRRWEDIHDVDEDTAVR
;
A
#
# COMPACT_ATOMS: atom_id res chain seq x y z
N MET A 1 -47.13 -18.40 34.07
CA MET A 1 -45.74 -18.49 33.57
C MET A 1 -45.59 -17.55 32.39
N ASN A 2 -44.75 -16.51 32.51
CA ASN A 2 -44.59 -15.48 31.47
C ASN A 2 -43.77 -16.00 30.28
N TRP A 3 -44.43 -16.74 29.39
CA TRP A 3 -43.86 -17.26 28.14
C TRP A 3 -43.31 -16.14 27.22
N PHE A 4 -43.86 -14.93 27.31
CA PHE A 4 -43.38 -13.74 26.60
C PHE A 4 -41.93 -13.32 26.95
N ILE A 5 -41.47 -13.53 28.19
CA ILE A 5 -40.09 -13.19 28.55
C ILE A 5 -39.11 -14.10 27.80
N TRP A 6 -39.49 -15.36 27.60
CA TRP A 6 -38.67 -16.33 26.88
C TRP A 6 -38.49 -15.93 25.41
N THR A 7 -39.57 -15.52 24.73
CA THR A 7 -39.49 -15.10 23.33
C THR A 7 -38.69 -13.81 23.15
N LEU A 8 -38.85 -12.85 24.07
CA LEU A 8 -38.05 -11.61 24.10
C LEU A 8 -36.55 -11.90 24.28
N LEU A 9 -36.18 -12.83 25.15
CA LEU A 9 -34.79 -13.23 25.36
C LEU A 9 -34.16 -13.74 24.05
N TRP A 10 -34.82 -14.67 23.37
CA TRP A 10 -34.32 -15.21 22.10
C TRP A 10 -34.27 -14.17 20.99
N LEU A 11 -35.22 -13.23 20.98
CA LEU A 11 -35.26 -12.16 20.00
C LEU A 11 -34.06 -11.21 20.17
N VAL A 12 -33.77 -10.77 21.40
CA VAL A 12 -32.60 -9.92 21.66
C VAL A 12 -31.29 -10.68 21.39
N LEU A 13 -31.23 -11.96 21.77
CA LEU A 13 -30.04 -12.79 21.57
C LEU A 13 -29.71 -12.98 20.08
N SER A 14 -30.71 -13.32 19.28
CA SER A 14 -30.56 -13.48 17.82
C SER A 14 -30.26 -12.14 17.14
N LEU A 15 -30.92 -11.06 17.55
CA LEU A 15 -30.70 -9.73 16.99
C LEU A 15 -29.28 -9.23 17.29
N GLY A 16 -28.78 -9.45 18.51
CA GLY A 16 -27.41 -9.12 18.88
C GLY A 16 -26.37 -9.89 18.07
N LEU A 17 -26.60 -11.19 17.86
CA LEU A 17 -25.75 -12.03 17.02
C LEU A 17 -25.71 -11.51 15.57
N ILE A 18 -26.88 -11.26 14.98
CA ILE A 18 -26.98 -10.72 13.61
C ILE A 18 -26.29 -9.36 13.51
N ALA A 19 -26.48 -8.47 14.49
CA ALA A 19 -25.82 -7.16 14.50
C ALA A 19 -24.29 -7.28 14.53
N MET A 20 -23.75 -8.19 15.34
CA MET A 20 -22.31 -8.43 15.44
C MET A 20 -21.74 -9.00 14.13
N LEU A 21 -22.43 -9.97 13.53
CA LEU A 21 -22.09 -10.52 12.21
C LEU A 21 -22.17 -9.44 11.12
N ALA A 22 -23.24 -8.65 11.09
CA ALA A 22 -23.41 -7.58 10.12
C ALA A 22 -22.31 -6.52 10.26
N TRP A 23 -21.97 -6.13 11.49
CA TRP A 23 -20.87 -5.20 11.76
C TRP A 23 -19.53 -5.75 11.28
N GLY A 24 -19.24 -7.00 11.61
CA GLY A 24 -18.04 -7.70 11.14
C GLY A 24 -17.99 -7.76 9.61
N ALA A 25 -19.07 -8.17 8.97
CA ALA A 25 -19.19 -8.27 7.51
C ALA A 25 -19.03 -6.91 6.83
N LEU A 26 -19.70 -5.85 7.31
CA LEU A 26 -19.57 -4.49 6.79
C LEU A 26 -18.16 -3.94 6.97
N HIS A 27 -17.56 -4.15 8.13
CA HIS A 27 -16.20 -3.69 8.41
C HIS A 27 -15.18 -4.41 7.53
N LEU A 28 -15.33 -5.72 7.35
CA LEU A 28 -14.50 -6.51 6.47
C LEU A 28 -14.71 -6.08 5.01
N TRP A 29 -15.96 -5.94 4.57
CA TRP A 29 -16.32 -5.50 3.22
C TRP A 29 -15.72 -4.13 2.86
N ARG A 30 -15.74 -3.17 3.79
CA ARG A 30 -15.12 -1.85 3.59
C ARG A 30 -13.62 -1.94 3.39
N LYS A 31 -12.92 -2.77 4.17
CA LYS A 31 -11.47 -2.99 4.02
C LYS A 31 -11.14 -3.77 2.76
N VAL A 32 -11.90 -4.83 2.51
CA VAL A 32 -11.75 -5.73 1.37
C VAL A 32 -11.94 -4.96 0.06
N ARG A 33 -12.94 -4.06 -0.06
CA ARG A 33 -13.07 -3.21 -1.26
C ARG A 33 -11.86 -2.34 -1.54
N ALA A 34 -11.24 -1.76 -0.50
CA ALA A 34 -10.02 -0.98 -0.68
C ALA A 34 -8.89 -1.86 -1.24
N SER A 35 -8.74 -3.07 -0.71
CA SER A 35 -7.75 -4.03 -1.21
C SER A 35 -8.10 -4.60 -2.59
N LEU A 36 -9.38 -4.77 -2.94
CA LEU A 36 -9.77 -5.25 -4.27
C LEU A 36 -9.43 -4.25 -5.38
N VAL A 37 -9.49 -2.94 -5.12
CA VAL A 37 -9.07 -1.94 -6.11
C VAL A 37 -7.57 -2.08 -6.39
N ASP A 38 -6.75 -2.21 -5.34
CA ASP A 38 -5.31 -2.40 -5.49
C ASP A 38 -4.96 -3.74 -6.16
N VAL A 39 -5.70 -4.81 -5.82
CA VAL A 39 -5.54 -6.13 -6.43
C VAL A 39 -5.97 -6.13 -7.90
N SER A 40 -7.02 -5.41 -8.27
CA SER A 40 -7.46 -5.30 -9.67
C SER A 40 -6.41 -4.61 -10.55
N GLN A 41 -5.79 -3.54 -10.04
CA GLN A 41 -4.69 -2.86 -10.75
C GLN A 41 -3.43 -3.73 -10.83
N ALA A 42 -3.15 -4.52 -9.79
CA ALA A 42 -2.05 -5.47 -9.81
C ALA A 42 -2.34 -6.64 -10.77
N SER A 43 -3.58 -7.13 -10.83
CA SER A 43 -3.97 -8.20 -11.76
C SER A 43 -3.95 -7.73 -13.21
N GLU A 44 -4.34 -6.48 -13.48
CA GLU A 44 -4.23 -5.89 -14.82
C GLU A 44 -2.77 -5.87 -15.28
N LYS A 45 -1.84 -5.44 -14.41
CA LYS A 45 -0.40 -5.44 -14.71
C LYS A 45 0.18 -6.84 -14.91
N ILE A 46 -0.31 -7.82 -14.16
CA ILE A 46 0.09 -9.23 -14.32
C ILE A 46 -0.48 -9.80 -15.62
N ALA A 47 -1.73 -9.48 -15.96
CA ALA A 47 -2.36 -9.91 -17.20
C ALA A 47 -1.69 -9.28 -18.43
N ASP A 48 -1.33 -7.99 -18.36
CA ASP A 48 -0.58 -7.28 -19.40
C ASP A 48 0.84 -7.85 -19.57
N ALA A 49 1.50 -8.20 -18.45
CA ALA A 49 2.78 -8.91 -18.47
C ALA A 49 2.69 -10.37 -18.95
N LEU A 50 1.50 -11.00 -18.90
CA LEU A 50 1.26 -12.35 -19.41
C LEU A 50 0.81 -12.37 -20.88
N GLN A 51 0.16 -11.30 -21.36
CA GLN A 51 -0.31 -11.17 -22.74
C GLN A 51 0.77 -10.62 -23.67
N THR A 52 1.73 -9.86 -23.14
CA THR A 52 2.98 -9.60 -23.85
C THR A 52 3.66 -10.95 -24.02
N ASP A 53 3.85 -11.36 -25.28
CA ASP A 53 4.52 -12.60 -25.66
C ASP A 53 5.64 -12.95 -24.68
N ALA A 54 5.63 -14.21 -24.23
CA ALA A 54 6.71 -14.79 -23.46
C ALA A 54 8.00 -14.82 -24.31
N GLU A 55 8.60 -13.64 -24.52
CA GLU A 55 10.02 -13.49 -24.60
C GLU A 55 10.57 -14.27 -23.41
N PRO A 56 11.48 -15.24 -23.63
CA PRO A 56 12.13 -15.91 -22.51
C PRO A 56 12.73 -14.80 -21.67
N VAL A 57 12.16 -14.58 -20.49
CA VAL A 57 12.72 -13.66 -19.51
C VAL A 57 14.10 -14.21 -19.25
N ALA A 58 15.10 -13.66 -19.95
CA ALA A 58 16.48 -13.76 -19.59
C ALA A 58 16.46 -13.38 -18.13
N SER A 59 16.67 -14.38 -17.26
CA SER A 59 16.61 -14.24 -15.81
C SER A 59 17.23 -12.89 -15.50
N LEU A 60 16.40 -11.93 -15.06
CA LEU A 60 16.82 -10.55 -14.83
C LEU A 60 18.19 -10.64 -14.18
N SER A 61 19.22 -10.30 -14.97
CA SER A 61 20.59 -10.36 -14.48
C SER A 61 20.58 -9.63 -13.16
N ALA A 62 21.30 -10.16 -12.17
CA ALA A 62 21.31 -9.65 -10.79
C ALA A 62 21.45 -8.11 -10.70
N GLU A 63 21.97 -7.49 -11.76
CA GLU A 63 22.07 -6.05 -12.02
C GLU A 63 20.74 -5.27 -12.13
N GLY A 64 19.63 -5.87 -12.53
CA GLY A 64 18.35 -5.19 -12.79
C GLY A 64 17.37 -5.15 -11.61
N ARG A 65 17.67 -5.84 -10.51
CA ARG A 65 16.88 -5.75 -9.28
C ARG A 65 17.30 -4.51 -8.51
N HIS A 66 16.82 -3.34 -8.93
CA HIS A 66 17.02 -2.07 -8.21
C HIS A 66 16.20 -1.98 -6.89
N GLY A 67 16.01 -3.11 -6.21
CA GLY A 67 15.39 -3.20 -4.88
C GLY A 67 16.31 -3.94 -3.92
N THR A 68 16.25 -3.62 -2.63
CA THR A 68 16.97 -4.38 -1.61
C THR A 68 16.59 -5.85 -1.73
N PRO A 69 17.58 -6.77 -1.87
CA PRO A 69 17.31 -8.19 -2.01
C PRO A 69 16.52 -8.68 -0.79
N VAL A 70 15.52 -9.53 -1.02
CA VAL A 70 14.60 -10.06 0.01
C VAL A 70 14.63 -11.58 -0.01
N GLY A 71 14.56 -12.19 1.17
CA GLY A 71 14.53 -13.65 1.31
C GLY A 71 15.86 -14.31 0.96
N TRP A 72 15.81 -15.34 0.10
CA TRP A 72 16.98 -16.14 -0.29
C TRP A 72 18.11 -15.31 -0.92
N ASP A 73 17.75 -14.28 -1.69
CA ASP A 73 18.70 -13.39 -2.38
C ASP A 73 19.50 -12.53 -1.38
N ALA A 74 18.92 -12.22 -0.22
CA ALA A 74 19.57 -11.40 0.81
C ALA A 74 20.63 -12.19 1.62
N THR A 75 20.49 -13.51 1.68
CA THR A 75 21.36 -14.38 2.48
C THR A 75 22.72 -14.60 1.80
N PHE A 76 22.75 -14.57 0.46
CA PHE A 76 23.96 -14.79 -0.34
C PHE A 76 24.52 -13.52 -1.01
N ALA A 77 23.84 -12.39 -0.92
CA ALA A 77 24.32 -11.12 -1.44
C ALA A 77 25.47 -10.54 -0.58
N ASP A 78 26.36 -9.78 -1.23
CA ASP A 78 27.42 -9.05 -0.53
C ASP A 78 26.82 -8.05 0.49
N PRO A 79 27.18 -8.14 1.78
CA PRO A 79 26.68 -7.25 2.82
C PRO A 79 26.88 -5.76 2.52
N ALA A 80 27.94 -5.38 1.80
CA ALA A 80 28.18 -3.98 1.44
C ALA A 80 27.11 -3.45 0.47
N VAL A 81 26.76 -4.24 -0.54
CA VAL A 81 25.75 -3.91 -1.55
C VAL A 81 24.35 -3.84 -0.93
N VAL A 82 24.02 -4.77 -0.03
CA VAL A 82 22.71 -4.77 0.66
C VAL A 82 22.55 -3.54 1.55
N ARG A 83 23.61 -3.10 2.24
CA ARG A 83 23.58 -1.88 3.08
C ARG A 83 23.38 -0.63 2.23
N ALA A 84 24.07 -0.52 1.09
CA ALA A 84 23.91 0.60 0.17
C ALA A 84 22.48 0.65 -0.41
N ALA A 85 21.94 -0.49 -0.87
CA ALA A 85 20.57 -0.58 -1.36
C ALA A 85 19.54 -0.20 -0.29
N ARG A 86 19.77 -0.61 0.98
CA ARG A 86 18.89 -0.25 2.10
C ARG A 86 18.93 1.24 2.42
N ALA A 87 20.11 1.88 2.35
CA ALA A 87 20.24 3.32 2.55
C ALA A 87 19.45 4.09 1.49
N ASN A 88 19.63 3.73 0.21
CA ASN A 88 18.88 4.32 -0.89
C ASN A 88 17.35 4.16 -0.72
N GLN A 89 16.88 2.98 -0.31
CA GLN A 89 15.46 2.77 -0.04
C GLN A 89 14.95 3.57 1.16
N ARG A 90 15.79 3.80 2.18
CA ARG A 90 15.44 4.63 3.34
C ARG A 90 15.22 6.07 2.89
N ASP A 91 16.12 6.59 2.07
CA ASP A 91 16.06 7.97 1.59
C ASP A 91 14.85 8.19 0.68
N GLN A 92 14.59 7.25 -0.24
CA GLN A 92 13.36 7.26 -1.05
C GLN A 92 12.08 7.27 -0.20
N ARG A 93 12.04 6.55 0.93
CA ARG A 93 10.89 6.56 1.85
C ARG A 93 10.73 7.90 2.57
N VAL A 94 11.85 8.55 2.92
CA VAL A 94 11.84 9.88 3.54
C VAL A 94 11.33 10.91 2.54
N GLU A 95 11.83 10.88 1.31
CA GLU A 95 11.38 11.76 0.22
C GLU A 95 9.90 11.54 -0.12
N ALA A 96 9.45 10.29 -0.22
CA ALA A 96 8.05 9.99 -0.49
C ALA A 96 7.12 10.53 0.62
N ARG A 97 7.56 10.50 1.89
CA ARG A 97 6.81 11.11 3.00
C ARG A 97 6.82 12.64 2.94
N ARG A 98 7.97 13.24 2.56
CA ARG A 98 8.09 14.69 2.35
C ARG A 98 7.16 15.15 1.23
N LYS A 99 7.19 14.49 0.07
CA LYS A 99 6.29 14.76 -1.07
C LYS A 99 4.81 14.71 -0.66
N ARG A 100 4.38 13.64 0.00
CA ARG A 100 3.00 13.53 0.52
C ARG A 100 2.60 14.66 1.47
N ARG A 101 3.52 15.09 2.35
CA ARG A 101 3.27 16.23 3.24
C ARG A 101 3.13 17.53 2.44
N ILE A 102 4.00 17.75 1.46
CA ILE A 102 3.97 18.94 0.59
C ILE A 102 2.68 18.96 -0.24
N ASP A 103 2.29 17.84 -0.85
CA ASP A 103 1.05 17.71 -1.63
C ASP A 103 -0.19 17.99 -0.78
N MET A 104 -0.21 17.48 0.45
CA MET A 104 -1.29 17.76 1.41
C MET A 104 -1.34 19.25 1.80
N LEU A 105 -0.19 19.89 1.98
CA LEU A 105 -0.08 21.32 2.30
C LEU A 105 -0.54 22.19 1.13
N TRP A 106 -0.20 21.82 -0.12
CA TRP A 106 -0.71 22.45 -1.33
C TRP A 106 -2.24 22.40 -1.41
N ALA A 107 -2.82 21.23 -1.14
CA ALA A 107 -4.27 21.06 -1.16
C ALA A 107 -5.01 21.89 -0.10
N THR A 108 -4.35 22.26 1.01
CA THR A 108 -4.95 23.01 2.12
C THR A 108 -4.50 24.47 2.22
N GLY A 109 -3.67 24.97 1.30
CA GLY A 109 -3.24 26.38 1.25
C GLY A 109 -2.46 26.85 2.48
N ARG A 110 -1.78 25.94 3.19
CA ARG A 110 -1.02 26.25 4.43
C ARG A 110 0.39 26.79 4.12
N PRO A 111 0.96 27.65 4.99
CA PRO A 111 2.27 28.23 4.77
C PRO A 111 3.39 27.18 4.75
N ARG A 112 4.29 27.33 3.77
CA ARG A 112 5.44 26.44 3.50
C ARG A 112 6.62 26.74 4.44
N ARG A 113 7.46 25.73 4.69
CA ARG A 113 8.84 25.97 5.14
C ARG A 113 9.64 26.54 3.97
N TRP A 114 10.52 27.50 4.25
CA TRP A 114 11.35 28.16 3.25
C TRP A 114 12.21 27.17 2.44
N GLU A 115 12.67 26.10 3.09
CA GLU A 115 13.47 25.01 2.52
C GLU A 115 12.73 24.20 1.43
N ASP A 116 11.39 24.19 1.41
CA ASP A 116 10.59 23.45 0.42
C ASP A 116 10.25 24.28 -0.84
N ILE A 117 10.67 25.55 -0.89
CA ILE A 117 10.35 26.46 -2.01
C ILE A 117 11.39 26.32 -3.13
N HIS A 118 12.67 26.17 -2.79
CA HIS A 118 13.78 26.10 -3.75
C HIS A 118 13.78 24.82 -4.60
N ASP A 119 13.26 23.70 -4.08
CA ASP A 119 13.22 22.42 -4.81
C ASP A 119 12.18 22.41 -5.97
N VAL A 120 11.17 23.30 -5.95
CA VAL A 120 10.12 23.34 -6.99
C VAL A 120 10.56 24.11 -8.23
N ASP A 121 11.47 25.08 -8.06
CA ASP A 121 11.96 25.89 -9.17
C ASP A 121 12.93 25.10 -10.06
N GLU A 122 13.66 24.12 -9.51
CA GLU A 122 14.55 23.25 -10.32
C GLU A 122 13.77 22.28 -11.22
N ASP A 123 12.68 21.69 -10.72
CA ASP A 123 11.84 20.76 -11.50
C ASP A 123 11.03 21.46 -12.62
N THR A 124 10.79 22.77 -12.50
CA THR A 124 10.06 23.55 -13.52
C THR A 124 10.98 24.22 -14.54
N ALA A 125 12.28 24.39 -14.23
CA ALA A 125 13.26 24.97 -15.14
C ALA A 125 13.85 23.97 -16.16
N VAL A 126 13.64 22.65 -15.97
CA VAL A 126 14.19 21.57 -16.80
C VAL A 126 13.18 21.07 -17.87
N ARG A 127 12.00 21.69 -17.99
CA ARG A 127 10.96 21.33 -18.96
C ARG A 127 10.83 22.36 -20.08
#